data_AF-A0A1W1HB32-F1
#
_entry.id   AF-A0A1W1HB32-F1
#
_cell.length_a   1.000
_cell.length_b   1.000
_cell.length_c   1.000
_cell.angle_alpha   90.00
_cell.angle_beta   90.00
_cell.angle_gamma   90.00
#
_symmetry.space_group_name_H-M   'P 1'
#
loop_
_entity.id
_entity.type
_entity.pdbx_description
1 polymer ?
#
loop_
_entity_poly.entity_id
_entity_poly.type
_entity_poly.pdbx_seq_one_letter_code
_entity_poly.pdbx_strand_id
1 'polypeptide(L)'
;MYLDFAELQATNGRLMKMQDWIQKLDDFLRISEKELLTNAGKISHKKAVEKAKSEYDKYRKAEDKKYISDFDREMKKLLEDKKK
;
A
#
# COMPACT_ATOMS: atom_id res chain seq x y z
N MET A 1 -13.61 -0.52 -8.26
CA MET A 1 -13.89 -0.28 -9.70
C MET A 1 -13.64 -1.51 -10.58
N TYR A 2 -12.40 -2.02 -10.75
CA TYR A 2 -12.19 -3.31 -11.45
C TYR A 2 -12.75 -4.50 -10.65
N LEU A 3 -12.57 -4.49 -9.33
CA LEU A 3 -13.13 -5.52 -8.44
C LEU A 3 -14.66 -5.52 -8.45
N ASP A 4 -15.28 -4.33 -8.42
CA ASP A 4 -16.74 -4.19 -8.49
C ASP A 4 -17.28 -4.71 -9.84
N PHE A 5 -16.55 -4.49 -10.95
CA PHE A 5 -16.88 -5.10 -12.23
C PHE A 5 -16.79 -6.63 -12.18
N ALA A 6 -15.73 -7.18 -11.55
CA ALA A 6 -15.57 -8.62 -11.39
C ALA A 6 -16.68 -9.24 -10.54
N GLU A 7 -17.04 -8.58 -9.44
CA GLU A 7 -18.15 -8.96 -8.56
C GLU A 7 -19.49 -8.98 -9.31
N LEU A 8 -19.74 -7.98 -10.16
CA LEU A 8 -20.93 -7.93 -11.01
C LEU A 8 -20.96 -9.10 -12.03
N GLN A 9 -19.82 -9.44 -12.66
CA GLN A 9 -19.78 -10.57 -13.59
C GLN A 9 -20.03 -11.91 -12.86
N ALA A 10 -19.47 -12.07 -11.66
CA ALA A 10 -19.67 -13.24 -10.82
C ALA A 10 -21.13 -13.37 -10.36
N THR A 11 -21.74 -12.26 -9.91
CA THR A 11 -23.16 -12.21 -9.50
C THR A 11 -24.10 -12.55 -10.66
N ASN A 12 -23.75 -12.14 -11.88
CA ASN A 12 -24.50 -12.47 -13.09
C ASN A 12 -24.25 -13.90 -13.60
N GLY A 13 -23.52 -14.74 -12.86
CA GLY A 13 -23.28 -16.15 -13.19
C GLY A 13 -22.44 -16.35 -14.46
N ARG A 14 -21.65 -15.35 -14.87
CA ARG A 14 -20.81 -15.48 -16.06
C ARG A 14 -19.58 -16.31 -15.74
N LEU A 15 -19.51 -17.49 -16.35
CA LEU A 15 -18.34 -18.35 -16.30
C LEU A 15 -17.19 -17.69 -17.06
N MET A 16 -16.10 -17.44 -16.34
CA MET A 16 -14.86 -16.88 -16.88
C MET A 16 -13.68 -17.69 -16.39
N LYS A 17 -12.70 -17.93 -17.26
CA LYS A 17 -11.43 -18.55 -16.91
C LYS A 17 -10.46 -17.47 -16.43
N MET A 18 -9.40 -17.89 -15.71
CA MET A 18 -8.34 -16.97 -15.26
C MET A 18 -7.70 -16.18 -16.42
N GLN A 19 -7.61 -16.77 -17.61
CA GLN A 19 -7.11 -16.08 -18.81
C GLN A 19 -8.03 -14.92 -19.26
N ASP A 20 -9.36 -15.09 -19.16
CA ASP A 20 -10.32 -14.06 -19.54
C ASP A 20 -10.24 -12.86 -18.58
N TRP A 21 -9.96 -13.11 -17.30
CA TRP A 21 -9.74 -12.07 -16.30
C TRP A 21 -8.50 -11.25 -16.58
N ILE A 22 -7.41 -11.87 -17.03
CA ILE A 22 -6.18 -11.16 -17.45
C ILE A 22 -6.51 -10.19 -18.59
N GLN A 23 -7.20 -10.65 -19.63
CA GLN A 23 -7.57 -9.80 -20.75
C GLN A 23 -8.46 -8.63 -20.30
N LYS A 24 -9.44 -8.88 -19.43
CA LYS A 24 -10.31 -7.81 -18.90
C LYS A 24 -9.57 -6.81 -18.04
N LEU A 25 -8.58 -7.24 -17.28
CA LEU A 25 -7.73 -6.34 -16.52
C LEU A 25 -6.92 -5.45 -17.46
N ASP A 26 -6.34 -6.04 -18.51
CA ASP A 26 -5.55 -5.31 -19.49
C ASP A 26 -6.41 -4.27 -20.23
N ASP A 27 -7.62 -4.64 -20.66
CA ASP A 27 -8.59 -3.74 -21.29
C ASP A 27 -8.97 -2.59 -20.34
N PHE A 28 -9.22 -2.90 -19.07
CA PHE A 28 -9.56 -1.91 -18.04
C PHE A 28 -8.42 -0.90 -17.84
N LEU A 29 -7.18 -1.39 -17.75
CA LEU A 29 -6.00 -0.54 -17.61
C LEU A 29 -5.83 0.39 -18.82
N ARG A 30 -6.00 -0.12 -20.04
CA ARG A 30 -5.97 0.68 -21.28
C ARG A 30 -7.01 1.80 -21.28
N ILE A 31 -8.25 1.48 -20.88
CA ILE A 31 -9.34 2.48 -20.79
C ILE A 31 -9.02 3.54 -19.73
N SER A 32 -8.35 3.17 -18.65
CA SER A 32 -7.91 4.10 -17.60
C SER A 32 -6.65 4.92 -17.95
N GLU A 33 -6.22 4.90 -19.22
CA GLU A 33 -5.00 5.53 -19.72
C GLU A 33 -3.72 5.09 -18.97
N LYS A 34 -3.75 3.91 -18.35
CA LYS A 34 -2.58 3.31 -17.70
C LYS A 34 -1.81 2.48 -18.70
N GLU A 35 -0.50 2.67 -18.74
CA GLU A 35 0.37 1.83 -19.54
C GLU A 35 0.38 0.40 -19.00
N LEU A 36 0.21 -0.57 -19.89
CA LEU A 36 0.39 -1.97 -19.56
C LEU A 36 1.88 -2.28 -19.42
N LEU A 37 2.23 -2.95 -18.33
CA LEU A 37 3.57 -3.47 -18.12
C LEU A 37 3.77 -4.71 -19.00
N THR A 38 4.36 -4.50 -20.18
CA THR A 38 4.68 -5.58 -21.14
C THR A 38 5.97 -6.33 -20.78
N ASN A 39 6.71 -5.85 -19.80
CA ASN A 39 7.95 -6.47 -19.32
C ASN A 39 8.06 -6.37 -17.79
N ALA A 40 8.97 -7.14 -17.21
CA ALA A 40 9.26 -7.13 -15.77
C ALA A 40 9.97 -5.83 -15.28
N GLY A 41 10.06 -4.80 -16.12
CA GLY A 41 10.81 -3.57 -15.85
C GLY A 41 12.33 -3.77 -15.90
N LYS A 42 13.06 -2.74 -15.44
CA LYS A 42 14.54 -2.70 -15.43
C LYS A 42 15.14 -2.86 -14.03
N ILE A 43 14.30 -2.93 -12.99
CA ILE A 43 14.73 -2.91 -11.60
C ILE A 43 14.80 -4.34 -11.06
N SER A 44 15.98 -4.75 -10.60
CA SER A 44 16.15 -6.05 -9.97
C SER A 44 15.54 -6.07 -8.57
N HIS A 45 15.16 -7.26 -8.11
CA HIS A 45 14.64 -7.48 -6.75
C HIS A 45 15.55 -6.89 -5.67
N LYS A 46 16.87 -7.10 -5.78
CA LYS A 46 17.86 -6.54 -4.85
C LYS A 46 17.78 -5.01 -4.74
N LYS A 47 17.73 -4.31 -5.89
CA LYS A 47 17.60 -2.84 -5.93
C LYS A 47 16.27 -2.38 -5.32
N ALA A 48 15.18 -3.10 -5.56
CA ALA A 48 13.88 -2.78 -4.98
C ALA A 48 13.89 -2.90 -3.45
N VAL A 49 14.50 -3.97 -2.90
CA VAL A 49 14.62 -4.18 -1.45
C VAL A 49 15.52 -3.12 -0.80
N GLU A 50 16.66 -2.79 -1.41
CA GLU A 50 17.55 -1.74 -0.91
C GLU A 50 16.83 -0.38 -0.84
N LYS A 51 16.08 -0.03 -1.90
CA LYS A 51 15.27 1.19 -1.91
C LYS A 51 14.19 1.17 -0.82
N ALA A 52 13.46 0.07 -0.67
CA ALA A 52 12.41 -0.06 0.34
C ALA A 52 12.96 0.12 1.76
N LYS A 53 14.11 -0.49 2.07
CA LYS A 53 14.79 -0.31 3.38
C LYS A 53 15.21 1.14 3.61
N SER A 54 15.83 1.76 2.61
CA SER A 54 16.24 3.18 2.70
C SER A 54 15.06 4.12 2.96
N GLU A 55 13.93 3.93 2.26
CA GLU A 55 12.74 4.76 2.50
C GLU A 55 12.08 4.46 3.86
N TYR A 56 12.07 3.20 4.28
CA TYR A 56 11.59 2.82 5.62
C TYR A 56 12.42 3.47 6.73
N ASP A 57 13.75 3.52 6.61
CA ASP A 57 14.60 4.15 7.62
C ASP A 57 14.34 5.67 7.73
N LYS A 58 14.06 6.34 6.61
CA LYS A 58 13.65 7.76 6.60
C LYS A 58 12.30 7.95 7.29
N TYR A 59 11.33 7.12 6.94
CA TYR A 59 10.00 7.15 7.53
C TYR A 59 10.06 6.91 9.04
N ARG A 60 10.77 5.86 9.47
CA ARG A 60 10.94 5.51 10.88
C ARG A 60 11.54 6.66 11.69
N LYS A 61 12.61 7.30 11.20
CA LYS A 61 13.20 8.47 11.86
C LYS A 61 12.23 9.66 11.97
N ALA A 62 11.32 9.81 11.02
CA ALA A 62 10.30 10.86 11.07
C ALA A 62 9.19 10.52 12.07
N GLU A 63 8.78 9.26 12.14
CA GLU A 63 7.76 8.78 13.09
C GLU A 63 8.29 8.75 14.52
N ASP A 64 9.52 8.28 14.76
CA ASP A 64 10.14 8.26 16.08
C ASP A 64 10.18 9.66 16.71
N LYS A 65 10.32 10.72 15.90
CA LYS A 65 10.26 12.12 16.38
C LYS A 65 8.87 12.59 16.77
N LYS A 66 7.83 12.02 16.18
CA LYS A 66 6.42 12.32 16.47
C LYS A 66 5.86 11.39 17.55
N TYR A 67 6.56 10.29 17.80
CA TYR A 67 6.15 9.30 18.76
C TYR A 67 6.28 9.87 20.17
N ILE A 68 5.12 10.04 20.82
CA ILE A 68 5.04 10.35 22.25
C ILE A 68 4.57 9.06 22.91
N SER A 69 5.43 8.41 23.66
CA SER A 69 5.09 7.18 24.37
C SER A 69 3.98 7.46 25.38
N ASP A 70 3.14 6.46 25.59
CA ASP A 70 2.27 6.36 26.75
C ASP A 70 3.02 6.62 28.07
N PHE A 71 4.26 6.13 28.20
CA PHE A 71 5.12 6.46 29.33
C PHE A 71 5.40 7.96 29.45
N ASP A 72 5.76 8.64 28.35
CA ASP A 72 6.01 10.08 28.36
C ASP A 72 4.74 10.88 28.75
N ARG A 73 3.57 10.38 28.34
CA ARG A 73 2.27 10.99 28.71
C ARG A 73 1.99 10.85 30.20
N GLU A 74 2.18 9.67 30.76
CA GLU A 74 1.95 9.42 32.19
C GLU A 74 2.98 10.13 33.07
N MET A 75 4.25 10.17 32.66
CA MET A 75 5.30 10.92 33.36
C MET A 75 5.00 12.42 33.37
N LYS A 76 4.53 12.98 32.25
CA LYS A 76 4.12 14.39 32.19
C LYS A 76 2.98 14.72 33.16
N LYS A 77 1.96 13.85 33.26
CA LYS A 77 0.86 14.02 34.22
C LYS A 77 1.37 14.03 35.67
N LEU A 78 2.24 13.06 36.01
CA LEU A 78 2.83 12.96 37.35
C LEU A 78 3.68 14.19 37.73
N LEU A 79 4.37 14.80 36.75
CA LEU A 79 5.13 16.03 36.96
C LEU A 79 4.24 17.28 37.08
N GLU A 80 3.11 17.33 36.37
CA GLU A 80 2.13 18.41 36.50
C GLU A 80 1.39 18.34 37.85
N ASP A 81 1.05 17.14 38.31
CA ASP A 81 0.42 16.92 39.63
C ASP A 81 1.35 17.26 40.80
N LYS A 82 2.67 17.04 40.66
CA LYS A 82 3.67 17.43 41.68
C LYS A 82 3.93 18.94 41.76
N LYS A 83 3.53 19.72 40.76
CA LYS A 83 3.67 21.19 40.73
C LYS A 83 2.48 21.93 41.34
N LYS A 84 1.40 21.20 41.66
CA LYS A 84 0.19 21.72 42.29
C LYS A 84 0.23 21.52 43.81
#